data_AF-A0A7C0W476-F1
#
_entry.id   AF-A0A7C0W476-F1
#
_cell.length_a   1.000
_cell.length_b   1.000
_cell.length_c   1.000
_cell.angle_alpha   90.00
_cell.angle_beta   90.00
_cell.angle_gamma   90.00
#
_symmetry.space_group_name_H-M   'P 1'
#
loop_
_entity.id
_entity.type
_entity.pdbx_description
1 polymer ?
#
loop_
_entity_poly.entity_id
_entity_poly.type
_entity_poly.pdbx_seq_one_letter_code
_entity_poly.pdbx_strand_id
1 'polypeptide(L)' 'MDQILVDVDDTPVKVGDEVVLIGSQNGDEITATEWAGHLGTIAYEIVCQIGPRLPGRYL' A
#
# COMPACT_ATOMS: atom_id res chain seq x y z
N MET A 1 12.55 -0.29 10.47
CA MET A 1 11.56 0.79 10.67
C MET A 1 10.28 0.23 10.09
N ASP A 2 9.26 0.08 10.92
CA ASP A 2 8.23 -0.94 10.70
C ASP A 2 6.79 -0.38 10.76
N GLN A 3 6.65 0.95 10.82
CA GLN A 3 5.37 1.64 10.98
C GLN A 3 5.35 2.96 10.20
N ILE A 4 4.16 3.33 9.71
CA ILE A 4 3.84 4.63 9.12
C ILE A 4 2.58 5.19 9.81
N LEU A 5 2.39 6.51 9.76
CA LEU A 5 1.19 7.18 10.26
C LEU A 5 0.44 7.79 9.08
N VAL A 6 -0.87 7.63 9.04
CA VAL A 6 -1.77 8.20 8.04
C VAL A 6 -2.86 8.97 8.76
N ASP A 7 -3.16 10.18 8.29
CA ASP A 7 -4.27 10.98 8.79
C ASP A 7 -5.58 10.49 8.15
N VAL A 8 -6.59 10.24 8.99
CA VAL A 8 -7.91 9.75 8.57
C VAL A 8 -8.99 10.82 8.71
N ASP A 9 -8.64 12.01 9.21
CA ASP A 9 -9.57 13.10 9.49
C ASP A 9 -10.78 12.58 10.30
N ASP A 10 -12.01 12.90 9.89
CA ASP A 10 -13.25 12.41 10.50
C ASP A 10 -13.69 10.99 10.07
N THR A 11 -12.86 10.26 9.31
CA THR A 11 -13.21 8.92 8.82
C THR A 11 -13.28 7.91 9.97
N PRO A 12 -14.40 7.20 10.17
CA PRO A 12 -14.56 6.28 11.29
C PRO A 12 -13.77 4.98 11.06
N VAL A 13 -12.55 4.91 11.60
CA VAL A 13 -11.68 3.72 11.55
C VAL A 13 -11.61 3.00 12.88
N LYS A 14 -11.31 1.70 12.85
CA LYS A 14 -11.14 0.84 14.02
C LYS A 14 -9.83 0.05 13.93
N VAL A 15 -9.35 -0.38 15.09
CA VAL A 15 -8.19 -1.28 15.16
C VAL A 15 -8.53 -2.59 14.44
N GLY A 16 -7.69 -2.94 13.47
CA GLY A 16 -7.86 -4.15 12.66
C GLY A 16 -8.54 -3.91 11.31
N ASP A 17 -8.97 -2.68 11.01
CA ASP A 17 -9.47 -2.35 9.68
C ASP A 17 -8.37 -2.54 8.62
N GLU A 18 -8.77 -3.04 7.45
CA GLU A 18 -7.86 -3.32 6.34
C GLU A 18 -7.38 -2.03 5.68
N VAL A 19 -6.08 -1.96 5.40
CA VAL A 19 -5.45 -0.90 4.63
C VAL A 19 -4.81 -1.49 3.39
N VAL A 20 -5.16 -0.97 2.22
CA VAL A 20 -4.58 -1.37 0.94
C VAL A 20 -3.53 -0.34 0.52
N LEU A 21 -2.25 -0.74 0.54
CA LEU A 21 -1.15 0.13 0.08
C LEU A 21 -0.95 0.07 -1.45
N ILE A 22 -1.22 -1.09 -2.06
CA ILE A 22 -1.20 -1.32 -3.51
C ILE A 22 -2.30 -2.33 -3.82
N GLY A 23 -3.23 -2.00 -4.71
CA GLY A 23 -4.40 -2.81 -5.05
C GLY A 23 -5.68 -1.98 -5.06
N SER A 24 -6.83 -2.65 -5.00
CA SER A 24 -8.14 -2.01 -5.05
C SER A 24 -8.98 -2.29 -3.82
N GLN A 25 -9.77 -1.29 -3.41
CA GLN A 25 -10.72 -1.37 -2.30
C GLN A 25 -11.91 -0.45 -2.58
N ASN A 26 -13.14 -0.94 -2.40
CA ASN A 26 -14.38 -0.14 -2.52
C ASN A 26 -14.56 0.67 -3.82
N GLY A 27 -13.91 0.27 -4.91
CA GLY A 27 -13.99 0.95 -6.21
C GLY A 27 -12.83 1.93 -6.48
N ASP A 28 -12.01 2.21 -5.47
CA ASP A 28 -10.75 2.94 -5.62
C ASP A 28 -9.58 1.96 -5.83
N GLU A 29 -8.51 2.44 -6.47
CA GLU A 29 -7.32 1.67 -6.78
C GLU A 29 -6.06 2.52 -6.60
N ILE A 30 -5.03 1.94 -5.96
CA ILE A 30 -3.68 2.49 -5.88
C ILE A 30 -2.75 1.54 -6.61
N THR A 31 -2.13 2.01 -7.70
CA THR A 31 -1.28 1.16 -8.53
C THR A 31 0.21 1.29 -8.18
N ALA A 32 1.00 0.27 -8.49
CA ALA A 32 2.47 0.37 -8.38
C ALA A 32 3.04 1.47 -9.30
N THR A 33 2.37 1.78 -10.41
CA THR A 33 2.76 2.87 -11.32
C THR A 33 2.55 4.24 -10.69
N GLU A 34 1.47 4.42 -9.92
CA GLU A 34 1.21 5.65 -9.18
C GLU A 34 2.29 5.90 -8.12
N TRP A 35 2.61 4.87 -7.32
CA TRP A 35 3.75 4.92 -6.39
C TRP A 35 5.06 5.28 -7.09
N ALA A 36 5.32 4.68 -8.24
CA ALA A 36 6.50 4.98 -9.04
C ALA A 36 6.54 6.44 -9.50
N GLY A 37 5.39 7.00 -9.88
CA GLY A 37 5.24 8.42 -10.21
C GLY A 37 5.59 9.35 -9.05
N HIS A 38 5.14 9.02 -7.83
CA HIS A 38 5.47 9.81 -6.63
C HIS A 38 6.95 9.74 -6.25
N LEU A 39 7.60 8.59 -6.50
CA LEU A 39 9.01 8.35 -6.14
C LEU A 39 9.99 8.66 -7.28
N GLY A 40 9.51 9.02 -8.47
CA GLY A 40 10.35 9.28 -9.64
C GLY A 40 11.05 8.03 -10.18
N THR A 41 10.39 6.87 -10.09
CA THR A 41 10.92 5.58 -10.55
C THR A 41 9.94 4.85 -11.49
N ILE A 42 10.13 3.55 -11.70
CA ILE A 42 9.30 2.64 -12.48
C ILE A 42 8.57 1.64 -11.56
N ALA A 43 7.41 1.15 -12.02
CA ALA A 43 6.58 0.21 -11.25
C ALA A 43 7.33 -1.06 -10.82
N TYR A 44 8.32 -1.51 -11.60
CA TYR A 44 9.10 -2.71 -11.29
C TYR A 44 9.94 -2.53 -10.01
N GLU A 45 10.47 -1.33 -9.77
CA GLU A 45 11.22 -1.07 -8.54
C GLU A 45 10.31 -1.11 -7.31
N ILE A 46 9.06 -0.66 -7.44
CA ILE A 46 8.09 -0.69 -6.33
C ILE A 46 7.79 -2.12 -5.91
N VAL A 47 7.44 -2.98 -6.85
CA VAL A 47 7.08 -4.38 -6.53
C VAL A 47 8.29 -5.20 -6.06
N CYS A 48 9.48 -4.95 -6.61
CA CYS A 48 10.70 -5.63 -6.21
C CYS A 48 11.25 -5.18 -4.84
N GLN A 49 10.87 -3.99 -4.37
CA GLN A 49 11.25 -3.49 -3.05
C GLN A 49 10.44 -4.11 -1.90
N ILE A 50 9.35 -4.83 -2.21
CA ILE A 50 8.57 -5.58 -1.21
C ILE A 50 9.47 -6.69 -0.65
N GLY A 51 10.05 -6.42 0.52
CA GLY A 51 11.06 -7.27 1.13
C GLY A 51 10.50 -8.55 1.76
N PRO A 52 11.37 -9.50 2.11
CA PRO A 52 11.00 -10.84 2.59
C PRO A 52 10.30 -10.85 3.97
N ARG A 53 10.20 -9.71 4.65
CA ARG A 53 9.49 -9.58 5.94
C ARG A 53 7.97 -9.64 5.77
N LEU A 54 7.47 -9.41 4.55
CA LEU A 54 6.04 -9.50 4.21
C LEU A 54 5.71 -10.94 3.77
N PRO A 55 4.86 -11.68 4.52
CA PRO A 55 4.48 -13.04 4.13
C PRO A 55 3.55 -13.02 2.91
N GLY A 56 3.88 -13.84 1.91
CA GLY A 56 3.01 -14.06 0.75
C GLY A 56 1.88 -15.04 1.05
N ARG A 57 0.66 -14.71 0.64
CA ARG A 57 -0.50 -15.61 0.63
C ARG A 57 -0.93 -15.86 -0.81
N TYR A 58 -0.95 -17.11 -1.23
CA TYR A 58 -1.40 -17.54 -2.56
C TYR A 58 -2.84 -18.07 -2.43
N LEU A 59 -3.74 -17.58 -3.28
CA LEU A 59 -5.16 -17.93 -3.31
C LEU A 59 -5.47 -18.83 -4.52
#